data_AF-A0A951ABJ6-F1
#
_entry.id   AF-A0A951ABJ6-F1
#
_cell.length_a   1.000
_cell.length_b   1.000
_cell.length_c   1.000
_cell.angle_alpha   90.00
_cell.angle_beta   90.00
_cell.angle_gamma   90.00
#
_symmetry.space_group_name_H-M   'P 1'
#
loop_
_entity.id
_entity.type
_entity.pdbx_description
1 polymer ?
#
loop_
_entity_poly.entity_id
_entity_poly.type
_entity_poly.pdbx_seq_one_letter_code
_entity_poly.pdbx_strand_id
1 'polypeptide(L)'
;MSVPMIDFVPIWTAILAVGIFLYVLLDGFDLGVGILYGFAGNRISRNLVMNSIAPIWDGNETWLVLGGVGLFVAFPLAFAIIMPAVYFPLL
;
A
#
# COMPACT_ATOMS: atom_id res chain seq x y z
N MET A 1 -3.68 1.69 -43.02
CA MET A 1 -2.84 1.07 -41.97
C MET A 1 -3.48 1.35 -40.63
N SER A 2 -4.05 0.35 -39.96
CA SER A 2 -4.56 0.51 -38.60
C SER A 2 -3.36 0.56 -37.66
N VAL A 3 -3.16 1.69 -36.97
CA VAL A 3 -2.21 1.76 -35.86
C VAL A 3 -2.69 0.74 -34.82
N PRO A 4 -1.85 -0.21 -34.37
CA PRO A 4 -2.25 -1.11 -33.29
C PRO A 4 -2.57 -0.26 -32.05
N MET A 5 -3.83 -0.32 -31.61
CA MET A 5 -4.25 0.31 -30.38
C MET A 5 -3.58 -0.43 -29.23
N ILE A 6 -2.69 0.23 -28.49
CA ILE A 6 -2.05 -0.34 -27.31
C ILE A 6 -3.15 -0.47 -26.23
N ASP A 7 -3.40 -1.69 -25.79
CA ASP A 7 -4.25 -1.93 -24.63
C ASP A 7 -3.45 -1.66 -23.35
N PHE A 8 -3.84 -0.62 -22.62
CA PHE A 8 -3.18 -0.21 -21.39
C PHE A 8 -3.72 -0.93 -20.15
N VAL A 9 -4.83 -1.68 -20.26
CA VAL A 9 -5.44 -2.36 -19.11
C VAL A 9 -4.47 -3.35 -18.45
N PRO A 10 -3.75 -4.24 -19.18
CA PRO A 10 -2.81 -5.17 -18.56
C PRO A 10 -1.65 -4.45 -17.87
N ILE A 11 -1.18 -3.34 -18.44
CA ILE A 11 -0.06 -2.56 -17.91
C ILE A 11 -0.46 -1.91 -16.58
N TRP A 12 -1.58 -1.20 -16.55
CA TRP A 12 -2.07 -0.59 -15.31
C TRP A 12 -2.44 -1.62 -14.25
N THR A 13 -3.01 -2.76 -14.66
CA THR A 13 -3.28 -3.87 -13.75
C THR A 13 -1.99 -4.39 -13.11
N ALA A 14 -0.92 -4.55 -13.89
CA ALA A 14 0.38 -4.98 -13.37
C ALA A 14 1.00 -3.94 -12.41
N ILE A 15 0.92 -2.64 -12.76
CA ILE A 15 1.39 -1.56 -11.89
C ILE A 15 0.67 -1.58 -10.54
N LEU A 16 -0.67 -1.70 -10.54
CA LEU A 16 -1.45 -1.76 -9.31
C LEU A 16 -1.18 -3.04 -8.52
N ALA A 17 -1.05 -4.19 -9.19
CA ALA A 17 -0.73 -5.45 -8.54
C ALA A 17 0.64 -5.39 -7.84
N VAL A 18 1.65 -4.81 -8.50
CA VAL A 18 2.97 -4.58 -7.89
C VAL A 18 2.87 -3.59 -6.73
N GLY A 19 2.13 -2.49 -6.87
CA GLY A 19 1.93 -1.51 -5.80
C GLY A 19 1.28 -2.13 -4.55
N ILE A 20 0.20 -2.89 -4.72
CA ILE A 20 -0.47 -3.60 -3.62
C ILE A 20 0.45 -4.66 -3.01
N PHE A 21 1.18 -5.41 -3.84
CA PHE A 21 2.14 -6.41 -3.37
C PHE A 21 3.24 -5.76 -2.50
N LEU A 22 3.82 -4.66 -2.96
CA LEU A 22 4.86 -3.94 -2.22
C LEU A 22 4.33 -3.32 -0.94
N TYR A 23 3.10 -2.80 -0.94
CA TYR A 23 2.44 -2.36 0.29
C TYR A 23 2.33 -3.51 1.31
N VAL A 24 1.73 -4.64 0.91
CA VAL A 24 1.53 -5.80 1.80
C VAL A 24 2.87 -6.35 2.29
N LEU A 25 3.90 -6.35 1.46
CA LEU A 25 5.22 -6.87 1.82
C LEU A 25 6.00 -5.92 2.74
N LEU A 26 6.10 -4.66 2.36
CA LEU A 26 6.99 -3.68 3.02
C LEU A 26 6.29 -3.03 4.21
N ASP A 27 5.12 -2.44 4.00
CA ASP A 27 4.37 -1.81 5.09
C ASP A 27 3.79 -2.89 6.02
N GLY A 28 3.45 -4.07 5.50
CA GLY A 28 3.09 -5.22 6.34
C GLY A 28 4.19 -5.64 7.31
N PHE A 29 5.47 -5.47 6.95
CA PHE A 29 6.58 -5.64 7.89
C PHE A 29 6.59 -4.55 8.96
N ASP A 30 6.40 -3.27 8.60
CA ASP A 30 6.36 -2.16 9.55
C ASP A 30 5.22 -2.30 10.56
N LEU A 31 4.02 -2.64 10.07
CA LEU A 31 2.85 -2.93 10.90
C LEU A 31 3.10 -4.15 11.80
N GLY A 32 3.78 -5.19 11.28
CA GLY A 32 4.20 -6.35 12.06
C GLY A 32 5.14 -5.96 13.21
N VAL A 33 6.12 -5.10 12.96
CA VAL A 33 7.02 -4.52 13.98
C VAL A 33 6.21 -3.68 14.98
N GLY A 34 5.23 -2.91 14.53
CA GLY A 34 4.30 -2.16 15.37
C GLY A 34 3.46 -3.06 16.29
N ILE A 35 3.02 -4.23 15.82
CA ILE A 35 2.37 -5.24 16.67
C ILE A 35 3.37 -5.77 17.72
N LEU A 36 4.60 -6.12 17.30
CA LEU A 36 5.64 -6.62 18.20
C LEU A 36 6.08 -5.61 19.26
N TYR A 37 5.95 -4.31 19.00
CA TYR A 37 6.21 -3.25 19.98
C TYR A 37 5.40 -3.44 21.28
N GLY A 38 4.13 -3.87 21.17
CA GLY A 38 3.27 -4.15 22.32
C GLY A 38 3.79 -5.28 23.23
N PHE A 39 4.59 -6.19 22.68
CA PHE A 39 5.20 -7.32 23.40
C PHE A 39 6.60 -7.03 23.92
N ALA A 40 7.20 -5.88 23.57
CA ALA A 40 8.52 -5.50 24.05
C ALA A 40 8.47 -5.11 25.54
N GLY A 41 9.19 -5.88 26.37
CA GLY A 41 9.08 -5.84 27.84
C GLY A 41 9.70 -4.62 28.52
N ASN A 42 10.57 -3.86 27.87
CA ASN A 42 11.19 -2.66 28.46
C ASN A 42 11.38 -1.54 27.42
N ARG A 43 11.68 -0.33 27.91
CA ARG A 43 11.86 0.88 27.08
C ARG A 43 12.99 0.75 26.06
N ILE A 44 14.08 0.07 26.42
CA ILE A 44 15.23 -0.12 25.52
C ILE A 44 14.82 -1.00 24.33
N SER A 45 14.15 -2.13 24.61
CA SER A 45 13.63 -3.03 23.58
C SER A 45 12.59 -2.34 22.71
N ARG A 46 11.68 -1.54 23.30
CA ARG A 46 10.70 -0.74 22.55
C ARG A 46 11.35 0.26 21.61
N ASN A 47 12.38 0.97 22.07
CA ASN A 47 13.14 1.87 21.22
C ASN A 47 13.86 1.13 20.10
N LEU A 48 14.44 -0.05 20.38
CA LEU A 48 15.10 -0.87 19.37
C LEU A 48 14.13 -1.30 18.27
N VAL A 49 12.93 -1.77 18.66
CA VAL A 49 11.85 -2.15 17.72
C VAL A 49 11.47 -0.97 16.83
N MET A 50 11.16 0.20 17.40
CA MET A 50 10.78 1.37 16.59
C MET A 50 11.92 1.89 15.70
N ASN A 51 13.15 1.92 16.22
CA ASN A 51 14.31 2.39 15.46
C ASN A 51 14.67 1.49 14.27
N SER A 52 14.18 0.24 14.25
CA SER A 52 14.41 -0.68 13.14
C SER A 52 13.65 -0.32 11.86
N ILE A 53 12.52 0.40 11.99
CA ILE A 53 11.63 0.78 10.87
C ILE A 53 11.55 2.30 10.64
N ALA A 54 11.93 3.10 11.64
CA ALA A 54 11.91 4.56 11.59
C ALA A 54 12.49 5.22 10.31
N PRO A 55 13.57 4.71 9.68
CA PRO A 55 14.11 5.35 8.47
C PRO A 55 13.36 5.01 7.17
N ILE A 56 12.46 4.01 7.16
CA ILE A 56 11.86 3.48 5.92
C ILE A 56 10.34 3.48 5.90
N TRP A 57 9.66 3.49 7.05
CA TRP A 57 8.21 3.30 7.14
C TRP A 57 7.41 4.29 6.28
N ASP A 58 7.74 5.58 6.34
CA ASP A 58 7.09 6.64 5.55
C ASP A 58 7.18 6.38 4.03
N GLY A 59 8.29 5.78 3.59
CA GLY A 59 8.46 5.34 2.20
C GLY A 59 7.57 4.15 1.84
N ASN A 60 7.35 3.23 2.78
CA ASN A 60 6.55 2.03 2.55
C ASN A 60 5.05 2.36 2.42
N GLU A 61 4.55 3.35 3.15
CA GLU A 61 3.16 3.84 3.03
C GLU A 61 2.84 4.39 1.63
N THR A 62 3.85 4.91 0.90
CA THR A 62 3.62 5.47 -0.44
C THR A 62 3.07 4.45 -1.44
N TRP A 63 3.31 3.15 -1.24
CA TRP A 63 2.77 2.09 -2.09
C TRP A 63 1.24 1.97 -1.97
N LEU A 64 0.68 2.20 -0.77
CA LEU A 64 -0.77 2.26 -0.57
C LEU A 64 -1.37 3.46 -1.30
N VAL A 65 -0.71 4.62 -1.20
CA VAL A 65 -1.14 5.85 -1.87
C VAL A 65 -1.12 5.65 -3.39
N LEU A 66 -0.06 5.04 -3.93
CA LEU A 66 0.03 4.70 -5.34
C LEU A 66 -1.10 3.74 -5.75
N GLY A 67 -1.42 2.74 -4.92
CA GLY A 67 -2.55 1.83 -5.16
C GLY A 67 -3.89 2.56 -5.25
N GLY A 68 -4.20 3.41 -4.27
CA GLY A 68 -5.47 4.16 -4.21
C GLY A 68 -5.60 5.19 -5.32
N VAL A 69 -4.59 6.04 -5.51
CA VAL A 69 -4.57 7.07 -6.58
C VAL A 69 -4.50 6.41 -7.96
N GLY A 70 -3.71 5.35 -8.10
CA GLY A 70 -3.62 4.58 -9.33
C GLY A 70 -4.94 3.93 -9.71
N LEU A 71 -5.69 3.39 -8.74
CA LEU A 71 -7.04 2.86 -8.99
C LEU A 71 -7.99 3.95 -9.48
N PHE A 72 -7.94 5.15 -8.88
CA PHE A 72 -8.73 6.29 -9.33
C PHE A 72 -8.41 6.72 -10.77
N VAL A 73 -7.12 6.82 -11.11
CA VAL A 73 -6.65 7.29 -12.42
C VAL A 73 -6.89 6.25 -13.51
N ALA A 74 -6.54 4.98 -13.26
CA ALA A 74 -6.59 3.92 -14.27
C ALA A 74 -7.98 3.28 -14.39
N PHE A 75 -8.74 3.19 -13.29
CA PHE A 75 -10.03 2.51 -13.22
C PHE A 75 -11.07 3.32 -12.41
N PRO A 76 -11.46 4.52 -12.88
CA PRO A 76 -12.31 5.44 -12.13
C PRO A 76 -13.68 4.85 -11.75
N LEU A 77 -14.26 4.00 -12.60
CA LEU A 77 -15.52 3.31 -12.29
C LEU A 77 -15.35 2.32 -11.12
N ALA A 78 -14.25 1.57 -11.10
CA ALA A 78 -13.96 0.65 -10.00
C ALA A 78 -13.74 1.44 -8.69
N PHE A 79 -12.99 2.54 -8.73
CA PHE A 79 -12.81 3.44 -7.59
C PHE A 79 -14.15 3.97 -7.07
N ALA A 80 -15.02 4.48 -7.95
CA ALA A 80 -16.32 5.04 -7.59
C ALA A 80 -17.28 4.01 -6.96
N ILE A 81 -17.11 2.72 -7.25
CA ILE A 81 -17.89 1.63 -6.67
C ILE A 81 -17.28 1.15 -5.35
N ILE A 82 -15.96 0.94 -5.31
CA ILE A 82 -15.27 0.34 -4.17
C ILE A 82 -15.25 1.31 -2.98
N MET A 83 -14.86 2.58 -3.18
CA MET A 83 -14.62 3.52 -2.08
C MET A 83 -15.87 3.75 -1.20
N PRO A 84 -17.08 3.94 -1.76
CA PRO A 84 -18.29 3.99 -0.93
C PRO A 84 -18.65 2.66 -0.28
N ALA A 85 -18.38 1.53 -0.95
CA ALA A 85 -18.67 0.21 -0.42
C ALA A 85 -17.81 -0.15 0.81
N VAL A 86 -16.60 0.38 0.89
CA VAL A 86 -15.68 0.22 2.04
C VAL A 86 -15.51 1.50 2.86
N TYR A 87 -16.49 2.41 2.83
CA TYR A 87 -16.38 3.70 3.51
C TYR A 87 -16.06 3.57 5.01
N PHE A 88 -16.76 2.67 5.72
CA PHE A 88 -16.53 2.48 7.16
C PHE A 88 -15.17 1.85 7.50
N PRO A 89 -14.71 0.78 6.84
CA PRO A 89 -13.35 0.26 7.07
C PRO A 89 -12.22 1.23 6.73
N LEU A 90 -12.46 2.21 5.86
CA LEU A 90 -11.44 3.15 5.40
C LEU A 90 -11.30 4.38 6.31
N LEU A 91 -12.37 4.78 7.01
CA LEU A 91 -12.38 5.87 7.98
C LEU A 91 -11.78 5.46 9.33
#